data_AF-A0A3D5D1U8-F1
#
_entry.id   AF-A0A3D5D1U8-F1
#
_cell.length_a   1.000
_cell.length_b   1.000
_cell.length_c   1.000
_cell.angle_alpha   90.00
_cell.angle_beta   90.00
_cell.angle_gamma   90.00
#
_symmetry.space_group_name_H-M   'P 1'
#
loop_
_entity.id
_entity.type
_entity.pdbx_description
1 polymer ?
#
loop_
_entity_poly.entity_id
_entity_poly.type
_entity_poly.pdbx_seq_one_letter_code
_entity_poly.pdbx_strand_id
1 'polypeptide(L)'
;MADNLQSSIVRDFRQTLLWPIQLMTDQHSAGEVHCPWQLLKAAPDSPWVEIQDEFLQASPYLSEARYQEFVTFLPFAQRFLYGEGKHGRESGGYGESPIHIFTRSDIHQVRITLHDEPEPIVLRVSHVELYFFFDIDVAMLAFEVTGKDLPLKSAMEVMYRLGRTYPNYWDDTGEGGHCAQLIEWLDQQGQVLARSDYEDKARYLSYVKENHVPCVSLHWLALLHPLVPHYSDQAGALRYREIEYQRMPLMAYLSFDDVSQLSRGDLIRLGLVCQPWHSETLPFTEHFLQEFEKHNCYDRYWDEARQDPWSTTRIMCTGQNFVVVGSHQHRVFTNERTGIKRHYQNQYFLLFLIAHFQKAALLMLSDRMVQAISRLDIQSEDSVKNFRNRIRNATAVFLRFTHRYWFENVSDQAVAKDLFSLMLKQLDSVSLFEKTR
;
A
#
# COMPACT_ATOMS: atom_id res chain seq x y z
N MET A 1 -33.36 -4.00 14.13
CA MET A 1 -32.87 -4.79 12.98
C MET A 1 -31.74 -5.68 13.50
N ALA A 2 -31.47 -6.82 12.86
CA ALA A 2 -30.47 -7.77 13.37
C ALA A 2 -29.05 -7.17 13.28
N ASP A 3 -28.17 -7.55 14.20
CA ASP A 3 -26.74 -7.26 14.08
C ASP A 3 -26.18 -7.98 12.85
N ASN A 4 -25.77 -7.21 11.83
CA ASN A 4 -25.35 -7.74 10.54
C ASN A 4 -23.95 -8.36 10.60
N LEU A 5 -23.18 -8.06 11.64
CA LEU A 5 -21.79 -8.48 11.79
C LEU A 5 -21.58 -10.00 11.64
N GLN A 6 -22.54 -10.80 12.10
CA GLN A 6 -22.48 -12.26 12.03
C GLN A 6 -23.35 -12.86 10.92
N SER A 7 -24.45 -12.18 10.55
CA SER A 7 -25.41 -12.69 9.57
C SER A 7 -25.04 -12.33 8.12
N SER A 8 -24.32 -11.22 7.90
CA SER A 8 -23.85 -10.81 6.58
C SER A 8 -22.57 -11.53 6.23
N ILE A 9 -22.56 -12.18 5.06
CA ILE A 9 -21.43 -12.95 4.56
C ILE A 9 -20.78 -12.21 3.39
N VAL A 10 -19.47 -12.00 3.50
CA VAL A 10 -18.59 -11.53 2.42
C VAL A 10 -18.20 -12.74 1.57
N ARG A 11 -18.82 -12.86 0.39
CA ARG A 11 -18.64 -14.01 -0.54
C ARG A 11 -17.25 -14.08 -1.14
N ASP A 12 -16.72 -12.93 -1.56
CA ASP A 12 -15.34 -12.77 -2.03
C ASP A 12 -14.75 -11.56 -1.32
N PHE A 13 -13.72 -11.83 -0.52
CA PHE A 13 -12.98 -10.84 0.24
C PHE A 13 -11.57 -10.74 -0.35
N ARG A 14 -11.12 -9.51 -0.60
CA ARG A 14 -9.74 -9.19 -0.94
C ARG A 14 -9.28 -7.99 -0.15
N GLN A 15 -8.05 -8.04 0.31
CA GLN A 15 -7.39 -6.89 0.88
C GLN A 15 -5.98 -6.80 0.32
N THR A 16 -5.67 -5.67 -0.29
CA THR A 16 -4.33 -5.34 -0.76
C THR A 16 -3.72 -4.33 0.19
N LEU A 17 -2.54 -4.62 0.73
CA LEU A 17 -1.78 -3.69 1.57
C LEU A 17 -0.61 -3.13 0.77
N LEU A 18 -0.31 -1.85 0.98
CA LEU A 18 0.81 -1.15 0.35
C LEU A 18 1.64 -0.48 1.43
N TRP A 19 2.88 -0.93 1.63
CA TRP A 19 3.77 -0.38 2.64
C TRP A 19 4.89 0.45 1.99
N PRO A 20 4.82 1.79 2.09
CA PRO A 20 5.91 2.66 1.67
C PRO A 20 7.09 2.60 2.65
N ILE A 21 8.28 2.36 2.12
CA ILE A 21 9.53 2.39 2.87
C ILE A 21 10.56 3.28 2.18
N GLN A 22 11.34 4.01 2.99
CA GLN A 22 12.46 4.82 2.54
C GLN A 22 13.70 3.95 2.51
N LEU A 23 14.40 3.94 1.38
CA LEU A 23 15.67 3.24 1.23
C LEU A 23 16.81 4.14 1.71
N MET A 24 17.70 3.59 2.53
CA MET A 24 18.79 4.34 3.13
C MET A 24 20.06 4.17 2.30
N THR A 25 20.29 5.13 1.41
CA THR A 25 21.42 5.14 0.45
C THR A 25 22.55 6.08 0.83
N ASP A 26 22.44 6.72 2.00
CA ASP A 26 23.34 7.75 2.55
C ASP A 26 24.81 7.31 2.79
N GLN A 27 25.14 6.03 2.61
CA GLN A 27 26.50 5.52 2.83
C GLN A 27 27.40 5.60 1.59
N HIS A 28 26.92 6.11 0.45
CA HIS A 28 27.65 6.00 -0.81
C HIS A 28 28.13 7.35 -1.34
N SER A 29 29.27 7.29 -2.03
CA SER A 29 30.00 8.43 -2.59
C SER A 29 29.13 9.27 -3.52
N ALA A 30 29.28 10.59 -3.46
CA ALA A 30 28.57 11.49 -4.36
C ALA A 30 28.95 11.22 -5.82
N GLY A 31 28.00 10.71 -6.63
CA GLY A 31 28.16 10.58 -8.09
C GLY A 31 27.82 9.20 -8.68
N GLU A 32 27.66 8.15 -7.88
CA GLU A 32 27.22 6.85 -8.38
C GLU A 32 25.70 6.75 -8.42
N VAL A 33 25.15 6.28 -9.55
CA VAL A 33 23.73 5.91 -9.65
C VAL A 33 23.53 4.66 -8.82
N HIS A 34 22.90 4.83 -7.65
CA HIS A 34 22.56 3.71 -6.79
C HIS A 34 21.28 3.04 -7.29
N CYS A 35 21.36 1.74 -7.56
CA CYS A 35 20.26 0.91 -8.01
C CYS A 35 19.94 -0.11 -6.92
N PRO A 36 19.10 0.21 -5.91
CA PRO A 36 18.83 -0.69 -4.78
C PRO A 36 18.37 -2.09 -5.20
N TRP A 37 17.62 -2.19 -6.30
CA TRP A 37 17.16 -3.46 -6.85
C TRP A 37 18.30 -4.37 -7.32
N GLN A 38 19.45 -3.82 -7.72
CA GLN A 38 20.63 -4.63 -8.08
C GLN A 38 21.24 -5.30 -6.84
N LEU A 39 21.24 -4.63 -5.68
CA LEU A 39 21.67 -5.22 -4.42
C LEU A 39 20.72 -6.36 -4.00
N LEU A 40 19.41 -6.19 -4.20
CA LEU A 40 18.44 -7.25 -3.91
C LEU A 40 18.64 -8.46 -4.84
N LYS A 41 18.85 -8.20 -6.13
CA LYS A 41 19.12 -9.23 -7.14
C LYS A 41 20.42 -10.01 -6.88
N ALA A 42 21.44 -9.34 -6.33
CA ALA A 42 22.72 -9.94 -5.99
C ALA A 42 22.74 -10.59 -4.60
N ALA A 43 21.71 -10.40 -3.78
CA ALA A 43 21.68 -10.93 -2.43
C ALA A 43 21.58 -12.47 -2.45
N PRO A 44 22.49 -13.19 -1.76
CA PRO A 44 22.42 -14.64 -1.68
C PRO A 44 21.15 -15.07 -0.94
N ASP A 45 20.58 -16.20 -1.36
CA ASP A 45 19.39 -16.83 -0.74
C ASP A 45 18.17 -15.89 -0.60
N SER A 46 18.10 -14.84 -1.43
CA SER A 46 16.97 -13.93 -1.44
C SER A 46 15.70 -14.66 -1.93
N PRO A 47 14.56 -14.57 -1.21
CA PRO A 47 13.29 -15.13 -1.68
C PRO A 47 12.67 -14.32 -2.83
N TRP A 48 13.27 -13.18 -3.16
CA TRP A 48 12.77 -12.23 -4.15
C TRP A 48 13.28 -12.54 -5.55
N VAL A 49 12.35 -12.67 -6.49
CA VAL A 49 12.62 -12.91 -7.91
C VAL A 49 12.10 -11.73 -8.72
N GLU A 50 12.96 -11.14 -9.55
CA GLU A 50 12.57 -10.03 -10.43
C GLU A 50 11.54 -10.50 -11.46
N ILE A 51 10.40 -9.80 -11.55
CA ILE A 51 9.39 -10.00 -12.58
C ILE A 51 9.83 -9.24 -13.84
N GLN A 52 9.91 -9.95 -14.96
CA GLN A 52 10.08 -9.30 -16.26
C GLN A 52 8.73 -8.79 -16.78
N ASP A 53 8.66 -7.49 -17.07
CA ASP A 53 7.48 -6.87 -17.68
C ASP A 53 7.14 -7.58 -19.00
N GLU A 54 5.84 -7.83 -19.25
CA GLU A 54 5.35 -8.41 -20.52
C GLU A 54 5.83 -7.64 -21.75
N PHE A 55 6.02 -6.31 -21.66
CA PHE A 55 6.58 -5.50 -22.75
C PHE A 55 8.05 -5.83 -23.09
N LEU A 56 8.77 -6.45 -22.17
CA LEU A 56 10.17 -6.85 -22.30
C LEU A 56 10.34 -8.35 -22.59
N GLN A 57 9.27 -9.14 -22.47
CA GLN A 57 9.30 -10.57 -22.75
C GLN A 57 9.46 -10.84 -24.25
N ALA A 58 9.97 -12.02 -24.60
CA ALA A 58 10.15 -12.44 -25.99
C ALA A 58 8.82 -12.72 -26.73
N SER A 59 7.72 -12.83 -26.00
CA SER A 59 6.37 -13.02 -26.58
C SER A 59 6.02 -11.86 -27.51
N PRO A 60 5.51 -12.12 -28.73
CA PRO A 60 5.06 -11.06 -29.63
C PRO A 60 3.70 -10.46 -29.23
N TYR A 61 3.02 -11.02 -28.23
CA TYR A 61 1.68 -10.61 -27.80
C TYR A 61 1.64 -10.25 -26.32
N LEU A 62 0.95 -9.15 -26.02
CA LEU A 62 0.53 -8.76 -24.67
C LEU A 62 -0.72 -9.52 -24.25
N SER A 63 -0.86 -9.78 -22.95
CA SER A 63 -2.14 -10.24 -22.41
C SER A 63 -3.23 -9.16 -22.57
N GLU A 64 -4.49 -9.58 -22.76
CA GLU A 64 -5.63 -8.64 -22.83
C GLU A 64 -5.72 -7.76 -21.58
N ALA A 65 -5.38 -8.34 -20.43
CA ALA A 65 -5.24 -7.68 -19.15
C ALA A 65 -4.28 -6.49 -19.20
N ARG A 66 -3.04 -6.75 -19.65
CA ARG A 66 -2.01 -5.70 -19.75
C ARG A 66 -2.35 -4.67 -20.81
N TYR A 67 -2.99 -5.07 -21.90
CA TYR A 67 -3.50 -4.12 -22.88
C TYR A 67 -4.55 -3.17 -22.29
N GLN A 68 -5.56 -3.70 -21.58
CA GLN A 68 -6.60 -2.89 -20.92
C GLN A 68 -6.01 -1.93 -19.89
N GLU A 69 -5.00 -2.37 -19.15
CA GLU A 69 -4.26 -1.54 -18.21
C GLU A 69 -3.52 -0.42 -18.94
N PHE A 70 -2.75 -0.74 -19.98
CA PHE A 70 -1.97 0.22 -20.75
C PHE A 70 -2.83 1.35 -21.33
N VAL A 71 -3.97 1.02 -21.97
CA VAL A 71 -4.85 2.01 -22.61
C VAL A 71 -5.66 2.86 -21.63
N THR A 72 -5.65 2.54 -20.34
CA THR A 72 -6.24 3.40 -19.30
C THR A 72 -5.39 4.62 -19.02
N PHE A 73 -4.07 4.52 -19.15
CA PHE A 73 -3.16 5.59 -18.74
C PHE A 73 -2.81 6.55 -19.87
N LEU A 74 -2.61 7.82 -19.53
CA LEU A 74 -2.07 8.83 -20.44
C LEU A 74 -0.60 8.53 -20.78
N PRO A 75 -0.08 9.02 -21.92
CA PRO A 75 1.27 8.65 -22.38
C PRO A 75 2.40 8.88 -21.38
N PHE A 76 2.34 9.93 -20.55
CA PHE A 76 3.37 10.16 -19.53
C PHE A 76 3.30 9.15 -18.38
N ALA A 77 2.10 8.73 -17.98
CA ALA A 77 1.90 7.70 -16.97
C ALA A 77 2.26 6.31 -17.52
N GLN A 78 2.01 6.05 -18.81
CA GLN A 78 2.49 4.85 -19.49
C GLN A 78 4.02 4.77 -19.49
N ARG A 79 4.72 5.88 -19.79
CA ARG A 79 6.20 5.93 -19.71
C ARG A 79 6.71 5.64 -18.30
N PHE A 80 6.00 6.12 -17.28
CA PHE A 80 6.31 5.80 -15.89
C PHE A 80 6.09 4.32 -15.57
N LEU A 81 4.99 3.72 -16.00
CA LEU A 81 4.65 2.36 -15.63
C LEU A 81 5.41 1.29 -16.44
N TYR A 82 5.68 1.56 -17.72
CA TYR A 82 6.13 0.55 -18.68
C TYR A 82 7.40 0.93 -19.45
N GLY A 83 7.92 2.14 -19.23
CA GLY A 83 9.05 2.68 -19.99
C GLY A 83 8.67 3.16 -21.41
N GLU A 84 9.67 3.47 -22.23
CA GLU A 84 9.48 4.09 -23.55
C GLU A 84 9.57 3.13 -24.74
N GLY A 85 9.67 1.82 -24.47
CA GLY A 85 9.78 0.77 -25.48
C GLY A 85 11.00 0.94 -26.40
N LYS A 86 10.94 0.32 -27.60
CA LYS A 86 12.07 0.33 -28.56
C LYS A 86 12.43 1.73 -29.05
N HIS A 87 11.45 2.61 -29.27
CA HIS A 87 11.67 3.93 -29.87
C HIS A 87 12.32 4.94 -28.90
N GLY A 88 12.06 4.80 -27.59
CA GLY A 88 12.77 5.59 -26.57
C GLY A 88 14.22 5.15 -26.37
N ARG A 89 14.51 3.85 -26.50
CA ARG A 89 15.88 3.30 -26.41
C ARG A 89 16.81 3.83 -27.50
N GLU A 90 16.31 3.96 -28.73
CA GLU A 90 17.09 4.42 -29.89
C GLU A 90 17.33 5.94 -29.90
N SER A 91 16.46 6.71 -29.26
CA SER A 91 16.51 8.18 -29.26
C SER A 91 17.32 8.79 -28.10
N GLY A 92 18.00 7.96 -27.30
CA GLY A 92 18.65 8.41 -26.06
C GLY A 92 17.66 8.91 -25.00
N GLY A 93 16.41 8.42 -25.06
CA GLY A 93 15.34 8.73 -24.11
C GLY A 93 15.54 8.05 -22.75
N TYR A 94 14.46 7.96 -21.97
CA TYR A 94 14.45 7.51 -20.57
C TYR A 94 14.94 6.05 -20.37
N GLY A 95 14.98 5.24 -21.41
CA GLY A 95 15.49 3.86 -21.36
C GLY A 95 14.44 2.80 -21.04
N GLU A 96 14.79 1.83 -20.18
CA GLU A 96 13.93 0.72 -19.72
C GLU A 96 12.82 1.20 -18.77
N SER A 97 11.93 0.29 -18.33
CA SER A 97 10.88 0.64 -17.35
C SER A 97 11.52 1.21 -16.08
N PRO A 98 11.05 2.36 -15.56
CA PRO A 98 11.62 2.95 -14.35
C PRO A 98 11.12 2.25 -13.07
N ILE A 99 10.34 1.17 -13.20
CA ILE A 99 9.86 0.35 -12.09
C ILE A 99 10.48 -1.04 -12.20
N HIS A 100 11.13 -1.49 -11.12
CA HIS A 100 11.60 -2.86 -10.98
C HIS A 100 10.74 -3.56 -9.93
N ILE A 101 10.09 -4.66 -10.32
CA ILE A 101 9.17 -5.41 -9.46
C ILE A 101 9.82 -6.74 -9.11
N PHE A 102 9.84 -7.09 -7.84
CA PHE A 102 10.26 -8.39 -7.35
C PHE A 102 9.08 -9.08 -6.71
N THR A 103 8.95 -10.39 -6.86
CA THR A 103 7.94 -11.18 -6.19
C THR A 103 8.56 -12.29 -5.37
N ARG A 104 7.86 -12.72 -4.32
CA ARG A 104 8.18 -13.93 -3.56
C ARG A 104 6.99 -14.88 -3.57
N SER A 105 7.26 -16.16 -3.76
CA SER A 105 6.25 -17.22 -3.95
C SER A 105 6.25 -18.26 -2.83
N ASP A 106 7.12 -18.11 -1.83
CA ASP A 106 7.22 -19.01 -0.69
C ASP A 106 6.04 -18.85 0.28
N ILE A 107 5.44 -17.66 0.36
CA ILE A 107 4.29 -17.38 1.23
C ILE A 107 2.97 -17.68 0.52
N HIS A 108 2.17 -18.56 1.12
CA HIS A 108 0.90 -19.03 0.54
C HIS A 108 -0.33 -18.63 1.33
N GLN A 109 -0.22 -18.53 2.66
CA GLN A 109 -1.34 -18.19 3.53
C GLN A 109 -0.90 -17.27 4.67
N VAL A 110 -1.87 -16.55 5.22
CA VAL A 110 -1.75 -15.86 6.50
C VAL A 110 -2.77 -16.42 7.48
N ARG A 111 -2.33 -16.72 8.70
CA ARG A 111 -3.19 -17.10 9.81
C ARG A 111 -3.25 -15.94 10.80
N ILE A 112 -4.45 -15.52 11.15
CA ILE A 112 -4.72 -14.35 12.01
C ILE A 112 -5.56 -14.83 13.19
N THR A 113 -4.96 -14.82 14.38
CA THR A 113 -5.65 -15.11 15.64
C THR A 113 -6.10 -13.80 16.26
N LEU A 114 -7.41 -13.66 16.48
CA LEU A 114 -8.00 -12.47 17.10
C LEU A 114 -8.15 -12.69 18.61
N HIS A 115 -8.13 -11.58 19.36
CA HIS A 115 -8.42 -11.61 20.79
C HIS A 115 -9.85 -12.12 21.02
N ASP A 116 -10.02 -12.97 22.05
CA ASP A 116 -11.29 -13.56 22.46
C ASP A 116 -12.01 -14.41 21.39
N GLU A 117 -11.33 -14.79 20.30
CA GLU A 117 -11.88 -15.66 19.26
C GLU A 117 -11.10 -16.99 19.24
N PRO A 118 -11.78 -18.15 19.36
CA PRO A 118 -11.10 -19.45 19.47
C PRO A 118 -10.51 -19.93 18.15
N GLU A 119 -11.10 -19.55 17.02
CA GLU A 119 -10.72 -20.04 15.69
C GLU A 119 -9.97 -18.96 14.91
N PRO A 120 -8.75 -19.24 14.42
CA PRO A 120 -8.00 -18.27 13.63
C PRO A 120 -8.58 -18.12 12.23
N ILE A 121 -8.51 -16.91 11.70
CA ILE A 121 -8.87 -16.62 10.31
C ILE A 121 -7.68 -17.01 9.43
N VAL A 122 -7.90 -17.88 8.44
CA VAL A 122 -6.87 -18.25 7.45
C VAL A 122 -7.24 -17.69 6.08
N LEU A 123 -6.36 -16.87 5.52
CA LEU A 123 -6.53 -16.26 4.20
C LEU A 123 -5.43 -16.72 3.26
N ARG A 124 -5.75 -16.82 1.96
CA ARG A 124 -4.76 -17.10 0.92
C ARG A 124 -4.01 -15.82 0.58
N VAL A 125 -2.68 -15.90 0.48
CA VAL A 125 -1.84 -14.85 -0.11
C VAL A 125 -1.85 -15.02 -1.63
N SER A 126 -2.36 -14.03 -2.36
CA SER A 126 -2.43 -14.05 -3.83
C SER A 126 -1.07 -13.74 -4.46
N HIS A 127 -0.40 -12.71 -3.97
CA HIS A 127 0.92 -12.26 -4.41
C HIS A 127 1.55 -11.42 -3.31
N VAL A 128 2.89 -11.40 -3.30
CA VAL A 128 3.71 -10.48 -2.51
C VAL A 128 4.75 -9.91 -3.46
N GLU A 129 4.79 -8.59 -3.57
CA GLU A 129 5.56 -7.86 -4.55
C GLU A 129 6.27 -6.66 -3.93
N LEU A 130 7.50 -6.39 -4.35
CA LEU A 130 8.31 -5.27 -3.91
C LEU A 130 8.67 -4.41 -5.13
N TYR A 131 8.17 -3.17 -5.12
CA TYR A 131 8.33 -2.21 -6.20
C TYR A 131 9.46 -1.25 -5.86
N PHE A 132 10.47 -1.19 -6.73
CA PHE A 132 11.52 -0.18 -6.70
C PHE A 132 11.31 0.83 -7.82
N PHE A 133 11.61 2.09 -7.54
CA PHE A 133 11.49 3.18 -8.49
C PHE A 133 12.89 3.69 -8.83
N PHE A 134 13.17 3.83 -10.13
CA PHE A 134 14.43 4.33 -10.61
C PHE A 134 14.70 5.73 -10.01
N ASP A 135 15.88 5.91 -9.40
CA ASP A 135 16.39 7.21 -8.97
C ASP A 135 15.54 7.92 -7.90
N ILE A 136 14.69 7.15 -7.21
CA ILE A 136 13.93 7.57 -6.03
C ILE A 136 14.16 6.53 -4.94
N ASP A 137 14.61 6.98 -3.77
CA ASP A 137 14.92 6.10 -2.63
C ASP A 137 13.67 5.70 -1.83
N VAL A 138 12.66 5.22 -2.56
CA VAL A 138 11.42 4.65 -2.02
C VAL A 138 11.25 3.26 -2.62
N ALA A 139 10.82 2.31 -1.79
CA ALA A 139 10.25 1.06 -2.25
C ALA A 139 8.84 0.89 -1.69
N MET A 140 8.03 0.09 -2.37
CA MET A 140 6.68 -0.24 -1.93
C MET A 140 6.53 -1.75 -1.84
N LEU A 141 6.28 -2.26 -0.65
CA LEU A 141 5.85 -3.65 -0.49
C LEU A 141 4.33 -3.71 -0.69
N ALA A 142 3.88 -4.42 -1.70
CA ALA A 142 2.47 -4.66 -1.98
C ALA A 142 2.16 -6.16 -1.83
N PHE A 143 1.03 -6.49 -1.20
CA PHE A 143 0.56 -7.87 -1.20
C PHE A 143 -0.96 -7.93 -1.08
N GLU A 144 -1.56 -8.97 -1.64
CA GLU A 144 -3.01 -9.21 -1.56
C GLU A 144 -3.29 -10.51 -0.79
N VAL A 145 -4.21 -10.43 0.17
CA VAL A 145 -4.83 -11.59 0.82
C VAL A 145 -6.28 -11.76 0.36
N THR A 146 -6.73 -13.00 0.28
CA THR A 146 -8.06 -13.36 -0.22
C THR A 146 -8.75 -14.39 0.68
N GLY A 147 -10.06 -14.23 0.82
CA GLY A 147 -10.93 -15.13 1.58
C GLY A 147 -12.28 -15.30 0.89
N LYS A 148 -12.98 -16.38 1.24
CA LYS A 148 -14.34 -16.64 0.78
C LYS A 148 -15.25 -16.85 1.97
N ASP A 149 -16.50 -16.44 1.79
CA ASP A 149 -17.58 -16.67 2.76
C ASP A 149 -17.24 -16.26 4.20
N LEU A 150 -16.59 -15.10 4.35
CA LEU A 150 -16.22 -14.57 5.68
C LEU A 150 -17.41 -13.86 6.31
N PRO A 151 -17.67 -14.04 7.62
CA PRO A 151 -18.55 -13.13 8.36
C PRO A 151 -18.06 -11.68 8.23
N LEU A 152 -18.99 -10.72 8.14
CA LEU A 152 -18.67 -9.29 8.01
C LEU A 152 -17.75 -8.81 9.15
N LYS A 153 -17.99 -9.27 10.38
CA LYS A 153 -17.11 -9.00 11.54
C LYS A 153 -15.67 -9.38 11.24
N SER A 154 -15.45 -10.61 10.76
CA SER A 154 -14.11 -11.15 10.49
C SER A 154 -13.41 -10.37 9.38
N ALA A 155 -14.12 -10.01 8.30
CA ALA A 155 -13.57 -9.15 7.24
C ALA A 155 -13.15 -7.77 7.78
N MET A 156 -14.01 -7.13 8.61
CA MET A 156 -13.69 -5.85 9.25
C MET A 156 -12.48 -5.95 10.19
N GLU A 157 -12.38 -7.02 11.00
CA GLU A 157 -11.23 -7.25 11.88
C GLU A 157 -9.92 -7.39 11.10
N VAL A 158 -9.93 -8.16 9.99
CA VAL A 158 -8.75 -8.30 9.12
C VAL A 158 -8.34 -6.94 8.54
N MET A 159 -9.29 -6.18 7.98
CA MET A 159 -9.03 -4.83 7.45
C MET A 159 -8.50 -3.87 8.52
N TYR A 160 -8.97 -4.00 9.76
CA TYR A 160 -8.59 -3.15 10.87
C TYR A 160 -7.20 -3.45 11.44
N ARG A 161 -6.81 -4.73 11.47
CA ARG A 161 -5.64 -5.21 12.23
C ARG A 161 -4.46 -5.64 11.38
N LEU A 162 -4.69 -6.25 10.22
CA LEU A 162 -3.64 -6.94 9.46
C LEU A 162 -2.51 -6.00 9.06
N GLY A 163 -2.80 -4.78 8.59
CA GLY A 163 -1.80 -3.85 8.06
C GLY A 163 -1.00 -3.05 9.09
N ARG A 164 -0.85 -3.54 10.33
CA ARG A 164 -0.17 -2.80 11.41
C ARG A 164 1.26 -3.30 11.61
N THR A 165 2.22 -2.41 11.40
CA THR A 165 3.65 -2.77 11.48
C THR A 165 4.15 -2.93 12.92
N TYR A 166 3.49 -2.27 13.87
CA TYR A 166 3.78 -2.30 15.30
C TYR A 166 2.54 -1.96 16.14
N PRO A 167 2.50 -2.33 17.44
CA PRO A 167 1.40 -1.99 18.32
C PRO A 167 1.47 -0.52 18.73
N ASN A 168 0.29 0.06 18.92
CA ASN A 168 0.14 1.49 19.16
C ASN A 168 0.25 1.86 20.65
N TYR A 169 -0.14 0.91 21.49
CA TYR A 169 -0.08 0.91 22.95
C TYR A 169 -0.19 -0.55 23.41
N TRP A 170 -0.11 -0.78 24.72
CA TRP A 170 -0.52 -2.03 25.34
C TRP A 170 -1.59 -1.72 26.37
N ASP A 171 -2.68 -2.47 26.37
CA ASP A 171 -3.74 -2.29 27.36
C ASP A 171 -3.38 -2.88 28.73
N ASP A 172 -4.32 -2.84 29.67
CA ASP A 172 -4.13 -3.33 31.04
C ASP A 172 -3.86 -4.84 31.10
N THR A 173 -4.21 -5.60 30.06
CA THR A 173 -3.92 -7.03 29.94
C THR A 173 -2.55 -7.30 29.31
N GLY A 174 -1.90 -6.26 28.77
CA GLY A 174 -0.62 -6.35 28.08
C GLY A 174 -0.76 -6.68 26.60
N GLU A 175 -1.97 -6.63 26.04
CA GLU A 175 -2.22 -6.92 24.63
C GLU A 175 -1.88 -5.72 23.74
N GLY A 176 -1.36 -6.02 22.54
CA GLY A 176 -1.00 -5.00 21.55
C GLY A 176 -2.23 -4.27 21.02
N GLY A 177 -2.39 -3.00 21.40
CA GLY A 177 -3.52 -2.17 21.04
C GLY A 177 -3.76 -2.12 19.53
N HIS A 178 -4.98 -2.50 19.13
CA HIS A 178 -5.45 -2.60 17.74
C HIS A 178 -4.74 -3.63 16.84
N CYS A 179 -3.79 -4.41 17.35
CA CYS A 179 -3.19 -5.52 16.62
C CYS A 179 -4.04 -6.80 16.78
N ALA A 180 -3.81 -7.78 15.92
CA ALA A 180 -4.30 -9.14 16.19
C ALA A 180 -3.47 -9.76 17.32
N GLN A 181 -3.99 -10.80 17.98
CA GLN A 181 -3.25 -11.51 19.02
C GLN A 181 -1.99 -12.16 18.44
N LEU A 182 -2.11 -12.78 17.27
CA LEU A 182 -1.03 -13.44 16.57
C LEU A 182 -1.27 -13.42 15.06
N ILE A 183 -0.24 -13.11 14.28
CA ILE A 183 -0.23 -13.20 12.81
C ILE A 183 0.91 -14.12 12.40
N GLU A 184 0.62 -15.11 11.55
CA GLU A 184 1.60 -16.07 11.04
C GLU A 184 1.58 -16.11 9.51
N TRP A 185 2.75 -15.99 8.89
CA TRP A 185 2.94 -16.28 7.46
C TRP A 185 3.22 -17.77 7.29
N LEU A 186 2.50 -18.42 6.38
CA LEU A 186 2.59 -19.86 6.15
C LEU A 186 3.06 -20.17 4.72
N ASP A 187 3.84 -21.23 4.58
CA ASP A 187 4.21 -21.79 3.27
C ASP A 187 3.11 -22.67 2.67
N GLN A 188 3.41 -23.31 1.53
CA GLN A 188 2.47 -24.19 0.82
C GLN A 188 2.05 -25.41 1.65
N GLN A 189 2.91 -25.88 2.54
CA GLN A 189 2.69 -27.04 3.41
C GLN A 189 1.99 -26.65 4.73
N GLY A 190 1.73 -25.35 4.94
CA GLY A 190 1.14 -24.83 6.17
C GLY A 190 2.14 -24.65 7.31
N GLN A 191 3.45 -24.76 7.02
CA GLN A 191 4.51 -24.50 7.99
C GLN A 191 4.65 -23.00 8.21
N VAL A 192 4.83 -22.60 9.47
CA VAL A 192 5.02 -21.20 9.86
C VAL A 192 6.41 -20.75 9.41
N LEU A 193 6.44 -19.74 8.53
CA LEU A 193 7.64 -19.05 8.05
C LEU A 193 8.06 -17.95 9.03
N ALA A 194 7.09 -17.18 9.54
CA ALA A 194 7.33 -16.12 10.51
C ALA A 194 6.05 -15.79 11.29
N ARG A 195 6.22 -15.21 12.49
CA ARG A 195 5.12 -14.83 13.40
C ARG A 195 5.28 -13.42 13.94
N SER A 196 4.18 -12.76 14.25
CA SER A 196 4.17 -11.49 14.98
C SER A 196 4.67 -11.69 16.42
N ASP A 197 4.97 -10.58 17.07
CA ASP A 197 5.53 -10.53 18.42
C ASP A 197 4.97 -9.36 19.21
N TYR A 198 3.72 -8.95 18.93
CA TYR A 198 3.08 -7.77 19.51
C TYR A 198 3.04 -7.79 21.06
N GLU A 199 3.08 -8.98 21.66
CA GLU A 199 3.14 -9.22 23.10
C GLU A 199 4.50 -8.88 23.73
N ASP A 200 5.59 -8.80 22.96
CA ASP A 200 6.93 -8.48 23.48
C ASP A 200 7.11 -6.97 23.71
N LYS A 201 6.32 -6.42 24.64
CA LYS A 201 6.35 -5.01 25.03
C LYS A 201 7.77 -4.50 25.34
N ALA A 202 8.61 -5.33 25.94
CA ALA A 202 9.97 -4.94 26.32
C ALA A 202 10.83 -4.61 25.09
N ARG A 203 10.76 -5.43 24.03
CA ARG A 203 11.47 -5.21 22.76
C ARG A 203 11.07 -3.90 22.10
N TYR A 204 9.77 -3.60 22.01
CA TYR A 204 9.32 -2.35 21.38
C TYR A 204 9.78 -1.12 22.18
N LEU A 205 9.64 -1.14 23.51
CA LEU A 205 9.99 -0.01 24.36
C LEU A 205 11.51 0.24 24.40
N SER A 206 12.34 -0.81 24.48
CA SER A 206 13.80 -0.66 24.46
C SER A 206 14.27 -0.13 23.11
N TYR A 207 13.73 -0.65 22.00
CA TYR A 207 14.11 -0.22 20.66
C TYR A 207 13.76 1.25 20.40
N VAL A 208 12.57 1.72 20.82
CA VAL A 208 12.19 3.14 20.70
C VAL A 208 13.06 4.01 21.59
N LYS A 209 13.40 3.55 22.81
CA LYS A 209 14.25 4.30 23.74
C LYS A 209 15.67 4.50 23.21
N GLU A 210 16.20 3.51 22.51
CA GLU A 210 17.55 3.54 21.94
C GLU A 210 17.60 4.29 20.61
N ASN A 211 16.68 3.98 19.70
CA ASN A 211 16.77 4.40 18.29
C ASN A 211 15.87 5.59 17.93
N HIS A 212 14.96 5.99 18.82
CA HIS A 212 13.99 7.07 18.57
C HIS A 212 13.13 6.86 17.32
N VAL A 213 12.87 5.60 16.97
CA VAL A 213 11.98 5.18 15.87
C VAL A 213 11.13 3.97 16.29
N PRO A 214 9.94 3.77 15.70
CA PRO A 214 9.12 2.59 15.96
C PRO A 214 9.84 1.27 15.67
N CYS A 215 9.58 0.25 16.48
CA CYS A 215 10.10 -1.09 16.28
C CYS A 215 9.13 -1.91 15.44
N VAL A 216 9.56 -2.37 14.26
CA VAL A 216 8.73 -3.21 13.39
C VAL A 216 8.59 -4.63 13.95
N SER A 217 7.39 -5.21 13.86
CA SER A 217 7.13 -6.60 14.28
C SER A 217 7.88 -7.62 13.42
N LEU A 218 8.28 -8.74 14.03
CA LEU A 218 9.15 -9.75 13.42
C LEU A 218 8.60 -10.35 12.11
N HIS A 219 7.30 -10.62 12.02
CA HIS A 219 6.70 -11.14 10.78
C HIS A 219 6.85 -10.20 9.58
N TRP A 220 6.88 -8.88 9.80
CA TRP A 220 7.13 -7.90 8.74
C TRP A 220 8.60 -7.82 8.35
N LEU A 221 9.50 -7.95 9.34
CA LEU A 221 10.94 -8.07 9.06
C LEU A 221 11.23 -9.29 8.18
N ALA A 222 10.60 -10.43 8.48
CA ALA A 222 10.70 -11.64 7.67
C ALA A 222 10.11 -11.46 6.27
N LEU A 223 9.06 -10.64 6.13
CA LEU A 223 8.44 -10.35 4.83
C LEU A 223 9.38 -9.53 3.93
N LEU A 224 10.12 -8.57 4.49
CA LEU A 224 11.05 -7.69 3.78
C LEU A 224 12.46 -8.27 3.60
N HIS A 225 12.82 -9.35 4.29
CA HIS A 225 14.13 -9.99 4.16
C HIS A 225 14.53 -10.17 2.68
N PRO A 226 15.75 -9.78 2.26
CA PRO A 226 16.92 -9.40 3.06
C PRO A 226 17.06 -7.90 3.39
N LEU A 227 16.04 -7.08 3.17
CA LEU A 227 16.06 -5.68 3.60
C LEU A 227 15.98 -5.63 5.13
N VAL A 228 16.83 -4.81 5.77
CA VAL A 228 16.89 -4.70 7.23
C VAL A 228 16.56 -3.28 7.72
N PRO A 229 15.95 -3.11 8.90
CA PRO A 229 15.72 -1.78 9.47
C PRO A 229 17.03 -1.01 9.65
N HIS A 230 17.03 0.28 9.32
CA HIS A 230 18.25 1.11 9.32
C HIS A 230 18.99 1.15 10.66
N TYR A 231 18.25 1.16 11.76
CA TYR A 231 18.76 1.24 13.13
C TYR A 231 18.85 -0.14 13.82
N SER A 232 18.77 -1.23 13.06
CA SER A 232 18.99 -2.57 13.62
C SER A 232 20.46 -2.97 13.58
N ASP A 233 20.86 -3.85 14.49
CA ASP A 233 22.19 -4.48 14.50
C ASP A 233 22.35 -5.55 13.40
N GLN A 234 21.32 -5.79 12.59
CA GLN A 234 21.38 -6.76 11.51
C GLN A 234 22.30 -6.28 10.40
N ALA A 235 23.17 -7.18 9.95
CA ALA A 235 23.94 -6.99 8.74
C ALA A 235 23.02 -7.08 7.52
N GLY A 236 23.09 -6.09 6.63
CA GLY A 236 22.31 -6.05 5.40
C GLY A 236 22.72 -4.87 4.54
N ALA A 237 22.94 -5.11 3.25
CA ALA A 237 23.33 -4.07 2.30
C ALA A 237 22.17 -3.10 1.99
N LEU A 238 20.94 -3.61 2.02
CA LEU A 238 19.75 -2.80 1.84
C LEU A 238 19.12 -2.48 3.18
N ARG A 239 19.12 -1.19 3.52
CA ARG A 239 18.54 -0.67 4.74
C ARG A 239 17.32 0.17 4.45
N TYR A 240 16.31 0.07 5.30
CA TYR A 240 15.09 0.84 5.14
C TYR A 240 14.62 1.51 6.43
N ARG A 241 13.79 2.54 6.27
CA ARG A 241 12.98 3.17 7.31
C ARG A 241 11.53 3.17 6.87
N GLU A 242 10.62 3.14 7.82
CA GLU A 242 9.21 3.34 7.51
C GLU A 242 8.97 4.78 7.06
N ILE A 243 8.05 4.93 6.10
CA ILE A 243 7.47 6.21 5.73
C ILE A 243 6.07 6.27 6.35
N GLU A 244 5.71 7.42 6.92
CA GLU A 244 4.41 7.69 7.53
C GLU A 244 4.10 6.96 8.86
N TYR A 245 2.94 6.31 8.90
CA TYR A 245 2.16 5.93 10.08
C TYR A 245 2.15 4.40 10.21
N GLN A 246 1.91 3.89 11.42
CA GLN A 246 1.90 2.45 11.75
C GLN A 246 0.99 1.55 10.89
N ARG A 247 0.04 2.14 10.17
CA ARG A 247 -0.98 1.42 9.40
C ARG A 247 -0.69 1.62 7.93
N MET A 248 -0.41 0.52 7.25
CA MET A 248 -0.20 0.50 5.82
C MET A 248 -1.46 1.00 5.09
N PRO A 249 -1.31 1.82 4.03
CA PRO A 249 -2.37 2.03 3.07
C PRO A 249 -2.99 0.72 2.60
N LEU A 250 -4.32 0.70 2.46
CA LEU A 250 -5.05 -0.51 2.11
C LEU A 250 -6.09 -0.28 1.03
N MET A 251 -6.23 -1.27 0.16
CA MET A 251 -7.39 -1.45 -0.69
C MET A 251 -8.19 -2.66 -0.19
N ALA A 252 -9.50 -2.63 -0.33
CA ALA A 252 -10.35 -3.81 -0.08
C ALA A 252 -11.46 -3.95 -1.12
N TYR A 253 -11.75 -5.20 -1.49
CA TYR A 253 -12.89 -5.58 -2.32
C TYR A 253 -13.74 -6.57 -1.53
N LEU A 254 -15.03 -6.25 -1.38
CA LEU A 254 -15.99 -7.07 -0.67
C LEU A 254 -17.24 -7.27 -1.53
N SER A 255 -17.57 -8.54 -1.81
CA SER A 255 -18.83 -8.89 -2.47
C SER A 255 -19.82 -9.52 -1.51
N PHE A 256 -21.10 -9.15 -1.62
CA PHE A 256 -22.20 -9.62 -0.79
C PHE A 256 -23.34 -10.15 -1.64
N ASP A 257 -24.12 -11.11 -1.15
CA ASP A 257 -25.32 -11.55 -1.88
C ASP A 257 -26.35 -10.43 -2.02
N ASP A 258 -26.57 -9.67 -0.95
CA ASP A 258 -27.47 -8.52 -0.91
C ASP A 258 -26.81 -7.39 -0.12
N VAL A 259 -26.30 -6.39 -0.86
CA VAL A 259 -25.63 -5.22 -0.28
C VAL A 259 -26.61 -4.34 0.48
N SER A 260 -27.92 -4.42 0.19
CA SER A 260 -28.94 -3.59 0.85
C SER A 260 -29.19 -3.99 2.31
N GLN A 261 -28.72 -5.17 2.72
CA GLN A 261 -28.74 -5.58 4.13
C GLN A 261 -27.72 -4.81 4.97
N LEU A 262 -26.66 -4.27 4.37
CA LEU A 262 -25.65 -3.51 5.09
C LEU A 262 -26.23 -2.20 5.61
N SER A 263 -26.07 -1.94 6.90
CA SER A 263 -26.50 -0.68 7.48
C SER A 263 -25.59 0.47 7.01
N ARG A 264 -26.06 1.71 7.17
CA ARG A 264 -25.20 2.90 7.05
C ARG A 264 -23.95 2.80 7.94
N GLY A 265 -24.12 2.30 9.17
CA GLY A 265 -23.02 2.07 10.11
C GLY A 265 -22.00 1.04 9.61
N ASP A 266 -22.46 -0.03 8.96
CA ASP A 266 -21.60 -1.06 8.38
C ASP A 266 -20.75 -0.48 7.23
N LEU A 267 -21.40 0.21 6.29
CA LEU A 267 -20.73 0.84 5.14
C LEU A 267 -19.69 1.87 5.57
N ILE A 268 -20.02 2.71 6.55
CA ILE A 268 -19.09 3.71 7.09
C ILE A 268 -17.89 3.04 7.76
N ARG A 269 -18.11 1.98 8.56
CA ARG A 269 -17.01 1.22 9.18
C ARG A 269 -16.12 0.57 8.14
N LEU A 270 -16.67 0.07 7.03
CA LEU A 270 -15.88 -0.44 5.91
C LEU A 270 -15.05 0.68 5.27
N GLY A 271 -15.65 1.83 4.93
CA GLY A 271 -14.96 2.92 4.23
C GLY A 271 -13.89 3.64 5.03
N LEU A 272 -14.11 3.82 6.34
CA LEU A 272 -13.13 4.40 7.28
C LEU A 272 -12.22 3.34 7.90
N VAL A 273 -12.53 2.07 7.66
CA VAL A 273 -11.85 0.90 8.20
C VAL A 273 -11.66 1.02 9.71
N CYS A 274 -12.79 1.14 10.40
CA CYS A 274 -12.88 1.19 11.86
C CYS A 274 -13.00 -0.22 12.47
N GLN A 275 -12.84 -0.32 13.78
CA GLN A 275 -13.11 -1.55 14.50
C GLN A 275 -14.58 -1.97 14.30
N PRO A 276 -14.87 -3.27 14.09
CA PRO A 276 -16.24 -3.74 14.01
C PRO A 276 -17.00 -3.45 15.31
N TRP A 277 -18.25 -3.05 15.16
CA TRP A 277 -19.16 -2.74 16.26
C TRP A 277 -20.61 -2.83 15.77
N HIS A 278 -21.56 -2.86 16.70
CA HIS A 278 -22.98 -3.09 16.43
C HIS A 278 -23.51 -2.28 15.23
N SER A 279 -24.09 -2.97 14.24
CA SER A 279 -24.47 -2.40 12.94
C SER A 279 -25.38 -1.17 13.01
N GLU A 280 -26.26 -1.07 14.00
CA GLU A 280 -27.19 0.07 14.14
C GLU A 280 -26.54 1.35 14.70
N THR A 281 -25.32 1.24 15.22
CA THR A 281 -24.65 2.40 15.82
C THR A 281 -23.73 3.06 14.81
N LEU A 282 -23.70 4.39 14.79
CA LEU A 282 -22.74 5.13 13.98
C LEU A 282 -21.40 5.25 14.73
N PRO A 283 -20.25 5.09 14.05
CA PRO A 283 -18.94 5.20 14.70
C PRO A 283 -18.56 6.63 15.07
N PHE A 284 -19.19 7.64 14.46
CA PHE A 284 -18.91 9.06 14.65
C PHE A 284 -20.19 9.89 14.60
N THR A 285 -20.08 11.20 14.86
CA THR A 285 -21.20 12.13 14.79
C THR A 285 -21.78 12.24 13.38
N GLU A 286 -23.09 12.46 13.27
CA GLU A 286 -23.76 12.51 11.97
C GLU A 286 -23.20 13.58 11.03
N HIS A 287 -22.85 14.76 11.56
CA HIS A 287 -22.26 15.84 10.77
C HIS A 287 -20.94 15.41 10.12
N PHE A 288 -20.05 14.76 10.88
CA PHE A 288 -18.80 14.24 10.33
C PHE A 288 -19.06 13.20 9.23
N LEU A 289 -20.06 12.35 9.43
CA LEU A 289 -20.40 11.28 8.50
C LEU A 289 -21.04 11.78 7.20
N GLN A 290 -21.84 12.85 7.25
CA GLN A 290 -22.37 13.51 6.04
C GLN A 290 -21.24 14.05 5.17
N GLU A 291 -20.22 14.65 5.78
CA GLU A 291 -19.05 15.16 5.07
C GLU A 291 -18.21 14.02 4.46
N PHE A 292 -18.06 12.91 5.19
CA PHE A 292 -17.44 11.68 4.66
C PHE A 292 -18.22 11.14 3.44
N GLU A 293 -19.54 10.97 3.55
CA GLU A 293 -20.36 10.46 2.45
C GLU A 293 -20.24 11.35 1.20
N LYS A 294 -20.25 12.67 1.39
CA LYS A 294 -20.15 13.65 0.32
C LYS A 294 -18.77 13.74 -0.34
N HIS A 295 -17.69 13.61 0.43
CA HIS A 295 -16.34 13.93 -0.05
C HIS A 295 -15.44 12.71 -0.23
N ASN A 296 -15.81 11.55 0.31
CA ASN A 296 -15.02 10.33 0.30
C ASN A 296 -15.69 9.17 -0.45
N CYS A 297 -17.01 9.21 -0.66
CA CYS A 297 -17.71 8.17 -1.41
C CYS A 297 -17.85 8.57 -2.89
N TYR A 298 -17.37 7.71 -3.79
CA TYR A 298 -17.56 7.82 -5.23
C TYR A 298 -18.83 7.05 -5.63
N ASP A 299 -19.98 7.67 -5.40
CA ASP A 299 -21.31 7.05 -5.54
C ASP A 299 -21.85 7.09 -6.98
N ARG A 300 -20.96 6.98 -7.98
CA ARG A 300 -21.37 6.92 -9.40
C ARG A 300 -22.21 5.68 -9.74
N TYR A 301 -22.00 4.59 -9.00
CA TYR A 301 -22.64 3.29 -9.17
C TYR A 301 -23.43 2.88 -7.92
N TRP A 302 -23.75 3.85 -7.07
CA TRP A 302 -24.45 3.64 -5.81
C TRP A 302 -25.70 4.52 -5.77
N ASP A 303 -26.86 3.89 -5.55
CA ASP A 303 -28.12 4.60 -5.31
C ASP A 303 -28.93 3.79 -4.30
N GLU A 304 -29.15 4.34 -3.10
CA GLU A 304 -29.89 3.66 -2.04
C GLU A 304 -31.34 3.32 -2.43
N ALA A 305 -31.93 4.09 -3.35
CA ALA A 305 -33.29 3.90 -3.82
C ALA A 305 -33.39 2.90 -5.00
N ARG A 306 -32.26 2.48 -5.59
CA ARG A 306 -32.23 1.55 -6.72
C ARG A 306 -31.42 0.32 -6.39
N GLN A 307 -31.98 -0.85 -6.67
CA GLN A 307 -31.33 -2.14 -6.43
C GLN A 307 -31.11 -2.89 -7.74
N ASP A 308 -30.76 -2.18 -8.80
CA ASP A 308 -30.42 -2.79 -10.08
C ASP A 308 -28.92 -3.16 -10.12
N PRO A 309 -28.49 -4.00 -11.09
CA PRO A 309 -27.11 -4.47 -11.13
C PRO A 309 -26.03 -3.38 -11.16
N TRP A 310 -26.34 -2.18 -11.62
CA TRP A 310 -25.40 -1.06 -11.73
C TRP A 310 -25.41 -0.10 -10.55
N SER A 311 -26.43 -0.13 -9.69
CA SER A 311 -26.62 0.82 -8.57
C SER A 311 -26.22 0.26 -7.20
N THR A 312 -25.60 -0.91 -7.16
CA THR A 312 -25.21 -1.62 -5.92
C THR A 312 -23.70 -1.58 -5.64
N THR A 313 -22.91 -0.78 -6.36
CA THR A 313 -21.46 -0.69 -6.18
C THR A 313 -21.06 0.62 -5.51
N ARG A 314 -20.51 0.53 -4.30
CA ARG A 314 -19.97 1.67 -3.58
C ARG A 314 -18.45 1.65 -3.58
N ILE A 315 -17.83 2.77 -3.94
CA ILE A 315 -16.38 2.97 -3.84
C ILE A 315 -16.14 4.08 -2.81
N MET A 316 -15.29 3.82 -1.83
CA MET A 316 -15.00 4.75 -0.72
C MET A 316 -13.49 4.98 -0.65
N CYS A 317 -13.05 6.23 -0.63
CA CYS A 317 -11.64 6.59 -0.56
C CYS A 317 -11.39 7.62 0.55
N THR A 318 -10.55 7.26 1.52
CA THR A 318 -10.21 8.08 2.70
C THR A 318 -8.71 8.38 2.76
N GLY A 319 -8.07 8.45 1.59
CA GLY A 319 -6.64 8.63 1.43
C GLY A 319 -5.92 7.31 1.66
N GLN A 320 -5.79 6.91 2.93
CA GLN A 320 -5.12 5.67 3.32
C GLN A 320 -5.92 4.41 2.97
N ASN A 321 -7.24 4.52 2.81
CA ASN A 321 -8.10 3.37 2.50
C ASN A 321 -8.84 3.58 1.17
N PHE A 322 -8.94 2.52 0.37
CA PHE A 322 -9.74 2.45 -0.84
C PHE A 322 -10.59 1.18 -0.81
N VAL A 323 -11.89 1.32 -0.55
CA VAL A 323 -12.78 0.18 -0.31
C VAL A 323 -13.88 0.12 -1.36
N VAL A 324 -14.07 -1.05 -1.93
CA VAL A 324 -15.06 -1.32 -2.96
C VAL A 324 -16.01 -2.40 -2.47
N VAL A 325 -17.28 -2.05 -2.37
CA VAL A 325 -18.36 -2.94 -1.92
C VAL A 325 -19.36 -3.12 -3.06
N GLY A 326 -19.84 -4.34 -3.28
CA GLY A 326 -20.85 -4.58 -4.31
C GLY A 326 -21.49 -5.96 -4.28
N SER A 327 -22.43 -6.18 -5.19
CA SER A 327 -23.21 -7.41 -5.25
C SER A 327 -22.44 -8.55 -5.90
N HIS A 328 -22.40 -9.70 -5.23
CA HIS A 328 -21.84 -10.96 -5.74
C HIS A 328 -22.68 -11.53 -6.89
N GLN A 329 -23.97 -11.18 -6.96
CA GLN A 329 -24.90 -11.70 -7.95
C GLN A 329 -24.73 -11.05 -9.33
N HIS A 330 -23.99 -9.94 -9.43
CA HIS A 330 -23.91 -9.15 -10.65
C HIS A 330 -22.55 -9.25 -11.33
N ARG A 331 -22.56 -9.69 -12.60
CA ARG A 331 -21.34 -9.88 -13.41
C ARG A 331 -20.53 -8.59 -13.59
N VAL A 332 -21.16 -7.41 -13.56
CA VAL A 332 -20.43 -6.13 -13.59
C VAL A 332 -19.46 -6.02 -12.43
N PHE A 333 -19.79 -6.59 -11.27
CA PHE A 333 -18.96 -6.52 -10.08
C PHE A 333 -17.95 -7.68 -10.01
N THR A 334 -18.38 -8.90 -10.32
CA THR A 334 -17.61 -10.14 -10.07
C THR A 334 -16.78 -10.66 -11.23
N ASN A 335 -16.97 -10.16 -12.46
CA ASN A 335 -16.29 -10.70 -13.64
C ASN A 335 -14.76 -10.52 -13.56
N GLU A 336 -14.03 -11.64 -13.64
CA GLU A 336 -12.56 -11.73 -13.55
C GLU A 336 -11.80 -11.06 -14.70
N ARG A 337 -12.47 -10.67 -15.78
CA ARG A 337 -11.83 -10.08 -16.98
C ARG A 337 -12.20 -8.63 -17.22
N THR A 338 -13.44 -8.23 -16.89
CA THR A 338 -13.96 -6.91 -17.25
C THR A 338 -14.80 -6.27 -16.15
N GLY A 339 -14.94 -6.93 -15.00
CA GLY A 339 -15.73 -6.42 -13.88
C GLY A 339 -14.92 -5.49 -12.97
N ILE A 340 -15.61 -4.87 -12.01
CA ILE A 340 -14.98 -4.04 -10.96
C ILE A 340 -13.90 -4.80 -10.21
N LYS A 341 -14.07 -6.11 -9.97
CA LYS A 341 -13.02 -6.97 -9.43
C LYS A 341 -11.72 -6.91 -10.22
N ARG A 342 -11.80 -7.00 -11.55
CA ARG A 342 -10.60 -6.93 -12.41
C ARG A 342 -10.01 -5.52 -12.43
N HIS A 343 -10.84 -4.49 -12.41
CA HIS A 343 -10.37 -3.10 -12.29
C HIS A 343 -9.65 -2.85 -10.96
N TYR A 344 -10.20 -3.37 -9.86
CA TYR A 344 -9.59 -3.34 -8.52
C TYR A 344 -8.16 -3.91 -8.55
N GLN A 345 -7.97 -5.09 -9.14
CA GLN A 345 -6.69 -5.79 -9.15
C GLN A 345 -5.62 -5.18 -10.05
N ASN A 346 -6.00 -4.41 -11.08
CA ASN A 346 -5.02 -3.78 -11.99
C ASN A 346 -5.12 -2.27 -11.97
N GLN A 347 -6.11 -1.70 -12.66
CA GLN A 347 -6.18 -0.26 -12.92
C GLN A 347 -6.26 0.54 -11.62
N TYR A 348 -7.16 0.19 -10.70
CA TYR A 348 -7.32 0.91 -9.44
C TYR A 348 -6.11 0.70 -8.52
N PHE A 349 -5.51 -0.50 -8.53
CA PHE A 349 -4.27 -0.76 -7.82
C PHE A 349 -3.14 0.17 -8.31
N LEU A 350 -2.98 0.34 -9.62
CA LEU A 350 -1.97 1.25 -10.17
C LEU A 350 -2.26 2.72 -9.85
N LEU A 351 -3.52 3.16 -9.86
CA LEU A 351 -3.88 4.50 -9.38
C LEU A 351 -3.46 4.69 -7.92
N PHE A 352 -3.75 3.69 -7.08
CA PHE A 352 -3.42 3.69 -5.66
C PHE A 352 -1.91 3.69 -5.42
N LEU A 353 -1.17 2.86 -6.17
CA LEU A 353 0.29 2.77 -6.16
C LEU A 353 0.93 4.12 -6.54
N ILE A 354 0.50 4.73 -7.64
CA ILE A 354 1.02 6.03 -8.10
C ILE A 354 0.79 7.10 -7.03
N ALA A 355 -0.44 7.20 -6.50
CA ALA A 355 -0.79 8.24 -5.54
C ALA A 355 0.03 8.12 -4.23
N HIS A 356 0.20 6.90 -3.71
CA HIS A 356 0.99 6.65 -2.51
C HIS A 356 2.49 6.79 -2.76
N PHE A 357 2.98 6.42 -3.95
CA PHE A 357 4.37 6.65 -4.36
C PHE A 357 4.72 8.13 -4.39
N GLN A 358 3.86 8.95 -5.00
CA GLN A 358 4.07 10.40 -5.04
C GLN A 358 4.16 10.99 -3.64
N LYS A 359 3.26 10.60 -2.74
CA LYS A 359 3.27 11.04 -1.35
C LYS A 359 4.54 10.57 -0.62
N ALA A 360 4.88 9.30 -0.73
CA ALA A 360 6.05 8.71 -0.07
C ALA A 360 7.36 9.37 -0.54
N ALA A 361 7.48 9.65 -1.84
CA ALA A 361 8.63 10.35 -2.41
C ALA A 361 8.75 11.78 -1.88
N LEU A 362 7.64 12.51 -1.76
CA LEU A 362 7.63 13.86 -1.18
C LEU A 362 8.03 13.86 0.29
N LEU A 363 7.49 12.94 1.09
CA LEU A 363 7.87 12.79 2.50
C LEU A 363 9.35 12.44 2.67
N MET A 364 9.86 11.51 1.85
CA MET A 364 11.27 11.14 1.81
C MET A 364 12.17 12.34 1.47
N LEU A 365 11.79 13.15 0.48
CA LEU A 365 12.54 14.35 0.09
C LEU A 365 12.51 15.41 1.19
N SER A 366 11.37 15.61 1.84
CA SER A 366 11.22 16.51 2.98
C SER A 366 12.11 16.09 4.16
N ASP A 367 12.07 14.81 4.55
CA ASP A 367 12.92 14.24 5.61
C ASP A 367 14.41 14.42 5.31
N ARG A 368 14.84 14.21 4.06
CA ARG A 368 16.24 14.46 3.65
C ARG A 368 16.67 15.90 3.82
N MET A 369 15.80 16.86 3.51
CA MET A 369 16.09 18.29 3.72
C MET A 369 16.22 18.61 5.21
N VAL A 370 15.31 18.09 6.04
CA VAL A 370 15.36 18.26 7.50
C VAL A 370 16.64 17.67 8.08
N GLN A 371 17.04 16.47 7.65
CA GLN A 371 18.29 15.84 8.09
C GLN A 371 19.53 16.61 7.64
N ALA A 372 19.54 17.14 6.42
CA ALA A 372 20.64 17.97 5.93
C ALA A 372 20.81 19.22 6.81
N ILE A 373 19.71 19.91 7.14
CA ILE A 373 19.73 21.11 8.00
C ILE A 373 20.15 20.74 9.43
N SER A 374 19.63 19.65 9.98
CA SER A 374 19.91 19.24 11.37
C SER A 374 21.37 18.86 11.61
N ARG A 375 22.09 18.43 10.57
CA ARG A 375 23.52 18.09 10.63
C ARG A 375 24.46 19.27 10.28
N LEU A 376 23.90 20.43 9.92
CA LEU A 376 24.69 21.60 9.55
C LEU A 376 25.31 22.24 10.79
N ASP A 377 26.62 22.34 10.78
CA ASP A 377 27.40 23.18 11.68
C ASP A 377 28.01 24.32 10.86
N ILE A 378 27.52 25.54 11.09
CA ILE A 378 27.90 26.73 10.34
C ILE A 378 29.37 27.10 10.58
N GLN A 379 29.94 26.67 11.71
CA GLN A 379 31.34 26.95 12.06
C GLN A 379 32.33 25.99 11.39
N SER A 380 31.85 24.90 10.80
CA SER A 380 32.67 23.88 10.14
C SER A 380 32.56 23.99 8.62
N GLU A 381 33.67 24.34 7.95
CA GLU A 381 33.73 24.39 6.48
C GLU A 381 33.35 23.06 5.83
N ASP A 382 33.78 21.93 6.41
CA ASP A 382 33.43 20.59 5.94
C ASP A 382 31.94 20.30 6.09
N SER A 383 31.32 20.72 7.20
CA SER A 383 29.88 20.58 7.39
C SER A 383 29.11 21.42 6.37
N VAL A 384 29.51 22.67 6.13
CA VAL A 384 28.90 23.54 5.11
C VAL A 384 29.05 22.94 3.71
N LYS A 385 30.21 22.38 3.36
CA LYS A 385 30.45 21.70 2.07
C LYS A 385 29.56 20.47 1.91
N ASN A 386 29.46 19.65 2.95
CA ASN A 386 28.61 18.46 2.96
C ASN A 386 27.13 18.83 2.84
N PHE A 387 26.69 19.86 3.56
CA PHE A 387 25.34 20.42 3.44
C PHE A 387 25.02 20.87 2.02
N ARG A 388 25.90 21.67 1.39
CA ARG A 388 25.71 22.11 -0.01
C ARG A 388 25.58 20.93 -0.97
N ASN A 389 26.38 19.89 -0.79
CA ASN A 389 26.30 18.67 -1.61
C ASN A 389 24.98 17.93 -1.39
N ARG A 390 24.54 17.75 -0.14
CA ARG A 390 23.26 17.08 0.21
C ARG A 390 22.07 17.83 -0.37
N ILE A 391 22.02 19.17 -0.22
CA ILE A 391 20.95 20.00 -0.78
C ILE A 391 20.94 19.92 -2.31
N ARG A 392 22.11 20.06 -2.96
CA ARG A 392 22.19 19.94 -4.43
C ARG A 392 21.66 18.58 -4.91
N ASN A 393 22.01 17.51 -4.23
CA ASN A 393 21.54 16.17 -4.57
C ASN A 393 20.03 16.04 -4.36
N ALA A 394 19.50 16.50 -3.22
CA ALA A 394 18.06 16.48 -2.93
C ALA A 394 17.26 17.30 -3.95
N THR A 395 17.70 18.51 -4.31
CA THR A 395 17.08 19.33 -5.35
C THR A 395 17.13 18.65 -6.71
N ALA A 396 18.25 17.99 -7.07
CA ALA A 396 18.36 17.27 -8.33
C ALA A 396 17.39 16.08 -8.39
N VAL A 397 17.21 15.34 -7.29
CA VAL A 397 16.21 14.27 -7.17
C VAL A 397 14.80 14.84 -7.26
N PHE A 398 14.50 15.95 -6.56
CA PHE A 398 13.18 16.59 -6.60
C PHE A 398 12.80 17.09 -8.01
N LEU A 399 13.75 17.66 -8.76
CA LEU A 399 13.51 18.05 -10.15
C LEU A 399 13.19 16.83 -11.04
N ARG A 400 13.94 15.73 -10.87
CA ARG A 400 13.64 14.48 -11.59
C ARG A 400 12.30 13.92 -11.19
N PHE A 401 11.97 13.89 -9.90
CA PHE A 401 10.65 13.51 -9.41
C PHE A 401 9.54 14.34 -10.04
N THR A 402 9.67 15.67 -10.05
CA THR A 402 8.66 16.58 -10.61
C THR A 402 8.40 16.31 -12.09
N HIS A 403 9.44 16.05 -12.88
CA HIS A 403 9.28 15.85 -14.31
C HIS A 403 8.96 14.41 -14.72
N ARG A 404 9.24 13.42 -13.86
CA ARG A 404 9.13 11.99 -14.19
C ARG A 404 7.99 11.27 -13.49
N TYR A 405 7.62 11.73 -12.30
CA TYR A 405 6.87 10.94 -11.32
C TYR A 405 5.71 11.71 -10.70
N TRP A 406 5.70 13.04 -10.81
CA TRP A 406 4.59 13.88 -10.36
C TRP A 406 3.52 14.02 -11.46
N PHE A 407 2.29 13.64 -11.13
CA PHE A 407 1.14 13.63 -12.00
C PHE A 407 -0.09 14.07 -11.21
N GLU A 408 -0.76 15.12 -11.66
CA GLU A 408 -2.07 15.52 -11.11
C GLU A 408 -3.23 14.78 -11.77
N ASN A 409 -2.99 14.23 -12.96
CA ASN A 409 -3.90 13.34 -13.66
C ASN A 409 -3.09 12.25 -14.34
N VAL A 410 -3.64 11.03 -14.45
CA VAL A 410 -2.99 9.88 -15.11
C VAL A 410 -3.87 9.21 -16.16
N SER A 411 -5.14 9.63 -16.31
CA SER A 411 -6.10 9.04 -17.26
C SER A 411 -7.12 10.08 -17.74
N ASP A 412 -7.64 9.90 -18.96
CA ASP A 412 -8.83 10.61 -19.43
C ASP A 412 -10.10 9.75 -19.38
N GLN A 413 -9.97 8.47 -18.98
CA GLN A 413 -11.13 7.65 -18.70
C GLN A 413 -11.80 8.18 -17.43
N ALA A 414 -13.08 8.56 -17.54
CA ALA A 414 -13.77 9.32 -16.50
C ALA A 414 -13.62 8.72 -15.09
N VAL A 415 -13.84 7.40 -14.94
CA VAL A 415 -13.74 6.74 -13.63
C VAL A 415 -12.31 6.77 -13.08
N ALA A 416 -11.31 6.41 -13.89
CA ALA A 416 -9.92 6.39 -13.45
C ALA A 416 -9.43 7.80 -13.08
N LYS A 417 -9.80 8.81 -13.87
CA LYS A 417 -9.53 10.22 -13.61
C LYS A 417 -10.13 10.69 -12.28
N ASP A 418 -11.42 10.41 -12.07
CA ASP A 418 -12.14 10.85 -10.87
C ASP A 418 -11.56 10.18 -9.62
N LEU A 419 -11.31 8.87 -9.67
CA LEU A 419 -10.75 8.11 -8.54
C LEU A 419 -9.34 8.56 -8.19
N PHE A 420 -8.48 8.80 -9.18
CA PHE A 420 -7.13 9.32 -8.93
C PHE A 420 -7.16 10.72 -8.31
N SER A 421 -8.01 11.61 -8.82
CA SER A 421 -8.21 12.94 -8.27
C SER A 421 -8.70 12.88 -6.81
N LEU A 422 -9.62 11.95 -6.51
CA LEU A 422 -10.10 11.69 -5.16
C LEU A 422 -8.97 11.19 -4.25
N MET A 423 -8.14 10.24 -4.70
CA MET A 423 -6.99 9.75 -3.93
C MET A 423 -6.01 10.88 -3.61
N LEU A 424 -5.59 11.69 -4.60
CA LEU A 424 -4.66 12.80 -4.38
C LEU A 424 -5.21 13.84 -3.42
N LYS A 425 -6.50 14.16 -3.52
CA LYS A 425 -7.17 15.09 -2.62
C LYS A 425 -7.15 14.57 -1.18
N GLN A 426 -7.54 13.30 -0.98
CA GLN A 426 -7.63 12.72 0.36
C GLN A 426 -6.26 12.45 1.00
N LEU A 427 -5.21 12.31 0.19
CA LEU A 427 -3.82 12.22 0.66
C LEU A 427 -3.15 13.58 0.93
N ASP A 428 -3.83 14.70 0.61
CA ASP A 428 -3.28 16.07 0.63
C ASP A 428 -1.99 16.22 -0.20
N SER A 429 -1.84 15.40 -1.25
CA SER A 429 -0.57 15.29 -1.98
C SER A 429 -0.14 16.60 -2.64
N VAL A 430 -1.09 17.39 -3.15
CA VAL A 430 -0.79 18.67 -3.83
C VAL A 430 -0.25 19.72 -2.85
N SER A 431 -0.86 19.83 -1.67
CA SER A 431 -0.37 20.69 -0.57
C SER A 431 1.01 20.24 -0.08
N LEU A 432 1.24 18.93 0.02
CA LEU A 432 2.55 18.38 0.35
C LEU A 432 3.60 18.69 -0.73
N PHE A 433 3.24 18.61 -2.01
CA PHE A 433 4.11 18.97 -3.13
C PHE A 433 4.55 20.43 -3.04
N GLU A 434 3.60 21.35 -2.83
CA GLU A 434 3.87 22.78 -2.70
C GLU A 434 4.71 23.14 -1.48
N LYS A 435 4.62 22.38 -0.37
CA LYS A 435 5.49 22.55 0.81
C LYS A 435 6.91 22.02 0.60
N THR A 436 7.08 21.06 -0.31
CA THR A 436 8.37 20.41 -0.58
C THR A 436 9.16 21.15 -1.64
N ARG A 437 8.46 21.82 -2.57
CA ARG A 437 9.03 22.75 -3.56
C ARG A 437 9.62 23.97 -2.89
#